data_AF-A0A932C209-F1
#
_entry.id   AF-A0A932C209-F1
#
_cell.length_a   1.000
_cell.length_b   1.000
_cell.length_c   1.000
_cell.angle_alpha   90.00
_cell.angle_beta   90.00
_cell.angle_gamma   90.00
#
_symmetry.space_group_name_H-M   'P 1'
#
loop_
_entity.id
_entity.type
_entity.pdbx_description
1 polymer ?
#
loop_
_entity_poly.entity_id
_entity_poly.type
_entity_poly.pdbx_seq_one_letter_code
_entity_poly.pdbx_strand_id
1 'polypeptide(L)'
;MRRAAAALLVVVAACGDRKASRDSSATVPVPVVTGNATPVAAPPAGSMATGTVPCTVGALWDECAVIKRIEQQGLVPRLDTTTNVRAAGFSIAGRRVMLGRGELVFFLYADTLQRAHDTAALDTLTVAPRGQSGAWSTTPTLVVSRNVAVVLLSKETNVKIRITDAFTAGLPALERR
;
A
#
# COMPACT_ATOMS: atom_id res chain seq x y z
N MET A 1 -52.57 20.67 -7.15
CA MET A 1 -52.79 20.54 -5.69
C MET A 1 -51.41 20.44 -5.04
N ARG A 2 -50.77 21.54 -4.60
CA ARG A 2 -50.44 21.91 -3.19
C ARG A 2 -50.16 20.68 -2.30
N ARG A 3 -48.99 20.51 -1.67
CA ARG A 3 -48.44 21.23 -0.49
C ARG A 3 -46.92 20.95 -0.31
N ALA A 4 -46.11 22.00 -0.07
CA ALA A 4 -45.40 22.35 1.19
C ALA A 4 -44.19 21.44 1.54
N ALA A 5 -42.92 21.85 1.42
CA ALA A 5 -42.13 22.81 2.22
C ALA A 5 -41.79 22.34 3.64
N ALA A 6 -40.50 22.09 3.93
CA ALA A 6 -39.84 22.38 5.21
C ALA A 6 -38.32 22.18 5.08
N ALA A 7 -37.57 23.26 5.28
CA ALA A 7 -36.14 23.24 5.53
C ALA A 7 -35.87 22.93 7.02
N LEU A 8 -34.76 22.26 7.33
CA LEU A 8 -34.17 22.33 8.67
C LEU A 8 -32.65 22.39 8.57
N LEU A 9 -32.10 23.38 9.26
CA LEU A 9 -30.74 23.87 9.31
C LEU A 9 -30.28 23.64 10.75
N VAL A 10 -29.21 22.90 11.00
CA VAL A 10 -28.63 22.75 12.35
C VAL A 10 -27.11 22.94 12.34
N VAL A 11 -26.72 23.70 13.37
CA VAL A 11 -25.51 24.47 13.65
C VAL A 11 -24.30 23.63 14.10
N VAL A 12 -23.13 24.21 13.87
CA VAL A 12 -21.77 23.80 14.28
C VAL A 12 -21.60 23.73 15.80
N ALA A 13 -20.89 22.71 16.30
CA ALA A 13 -20.27 22.73 17.63
C ALA A 13 -18.78 22.39 17.51
N ALA A 14 -17.95 23.41 17.72
CA ALA A 14 -16.51 23.31 17.95
C ALA A 14 -16.24 23.17 19.45
N CYS A 15 -15.31 22.30 19.83
CA CYS A 15 -14.50 22.24 21.06
C CYS A 15 -13.82 20.85 21.03
N GLY A 16 -12.49 20.66 20.99
CA GLY A 16 -11.41 21.48 21.52
C GLY A 16 -11.09 21.00 22.94
N ASP A 17 -10.22 19.99 23.09
CA ASP A 17 -9.46 19.79 24.33
C ASP A 17 -8.17 19.00 24.05
N ARG A 18 -7.06 19.74 24.05
CA ARG A 18 -5.69 19.23 24.04
C ARG A 18 -5.27 19.02 25.50
N LYS A 19 -5.10 17.78 25.94
CA LYS A 19 -4.35 17.49 27.17
C LYS A 19 -2.94 17.03 26.83
N ALA A 20 -2.04 18.00 26.83
CA ALA A 20 -0.64 17.78 27.12
C ALA A 20 -0.50 17.54 28.64
N SER A 21 0.23 16.50 29.03
CA SER A 21 0.84 16.44 30.36
C SER A 21 2.02 15.49 30.39
N ARG A 22 3.18 16.15 30.62
CA ARG A 22 4.27 15.79 31.53
C ARG A 22 5.19 14.64 31.13
N ASP A 23 6.37 15.08 30.67
CA ASP A 23 7.65 14.90 31.35
C ASP A 23 7.70 13.80 32.42
N SER A 24 8.54 12.81 32.14
CA SER A 24 9.37 12.16 33.15
C SER A 24 10.64 11.68 32.48
N SER A 25 11.63 12.58 32.41
CA SER A 25 13.03 12.23 32.23
C SER A 25 13.49 11.50 33.50
N ALA A 26 13.55 10.18 33.43
CA ALA A 26 14.28 9.37 34.40
C ALA A 26 15.62 8.95 33.77
N THR A 27 16.68 9.60 34.24
CA THR A 27 18.08 9.22 34.05
C THR A 27 18.30 7.80 34.58
N VAL A 28 18.74 6.88 33.73
CA VAL A 28 19.19 5.55 34.14
C VAL A 28 20.72 5.50 34.07
N PRO A 29 21.42 5.06 35.13
CA PRO A 29 22.88 5.01 35.18
C PRO A 29 23.46 3.96 34.23
N VAL A 30 24.61 4.30 33.64
CA VAL A 30 25.40 3.43 32.75
C VAL A 30 26.25 2.48 33.59
N PRO A 31 26.10 1.15 33.48
CA PRO A 31 27.11 0.23 34.01
C PRO A 31 28.30 0.12 33.05
N VAL A 32 29.48 0.48 33.56
CA VAL A 32 30.78 0.17 32.97
C VAL A 32 31.04 -1.32 33.15
N VAL A 33 31.21 -2.07 32.06
CA VAL A 33 31.71 -3.45 32.10
C VAL A 33 33.11 -3.48 31.51
N THR A 34 34.09 -3.70 32.39
CA THR A 34 35.48 -4.01 32.10
C THR A 34 35.58 -5.44 31.55
N GLY A 35 36.48 -5.64 30.59
CA GLY A 35 36.44 -6.76 29.65
C GLY A 35 36.79 -8.14 30.19
N ASN A 36 36.44 -9.13 29.36
CA ASN A 36 37.13 -10.41 29.24
C ASN A 36 37.05 -10.83 27.76
N ALA A 37 38.19 -10.82 27.08
CA ALA A 37 38.31 -11.27 25.70
C ALA A 37 38.33 -12.80 25.66
N THR A 38 37.17 -13.40 25.39
CA THR A 38 37.07 -14.80 24.96
C THR A 38 37.29 -14.88 23.45
N PRO A 39 38.06 -15.87 22.94
CA PRO A 39 38.23 -16.05 21.51
C PRO A 39 36.90 -16.42 20.87
N VAL A 40 36.45 -15.58 19.93
CA VAL A 40 35.24 -15.80 19.12
C VAL A 40 35.47 -17.02 18.22
N ALA A 41 34.77 -18.10 18.52
CA ALA A 41 34.63 -19.23 17.61
C ALA A 41 34.02 -18.73 16.30
N ALA A 42 34.63 -19.10 15.17
CA ALA A 42 34.13 -18.79 13.84
C ALA A 42 32.67 -19.28 13.69
N PRO A 43 31.75 -18.46 13.16
CA PRO A 43 30.38 -18.92 12.91
C PRO A 43 30.41 -20.03 11.84
N PRO A 44 29.63 -21.11 12.00
CA PRO A 44 29.48 -22.09 10.94
C PRO A 44 28.86 -21.40 9.71
N ALA A 45 29.54 -21.57 8.57
CA ALA A 45 28.98 -21.27 7.26
C ALA A 45 27.76 -22.19 7.04
N GLY A 46 26.56 -21.65 7.19
CA GLY A 46 25.33 -22.43 7.00
C GLY A 46 24.16 -21.98 7.86
N SER A 47 23.77 -20.73 7.76
CA SER A 47 22.41 -20.33 8.09
C SER A 47 22.01 -19.22 7.12
N MET A 48 21.46 -19.63 5.98
CA MET A 48 20.60 -18.76 5.20
C MET A 48 19.41 -18.41 6.09
N ALA A 49 19.54 -17.33 6.85
CA ALA A 49 18.40 -16.66 7.40
C ALA A 49 17.49 -16.29 6.22
N THR A 50 16.33 -16.93 6.14
CA THR A 50 15.13 -16.39 5.48
C THR A 50 14.75 -15.11 6.24
N GLY A 51 15.58 -14.08 6.10
CA GLY A 51 15.28 -12.76 6.61
C GLY A 51 14.20 -12.16 5.72
N THR A 52 12.93 -12.28 6.13
CA THR A 52 11.89 -11.40 5.64
C THR A 52 12.34 -9.99 6.00
N VAL A 53 12.86 -9.23 5.02
CA VAL A 53 13.18 -7.82 5.21
C VAL A 53 11.89 -7.15 5.70
N PRO A 54 11.88 -6.57 6.92
CA PRO A 54 10.66 -6.00 7.45
C PRO A 54 10.24 -4.83 6.56
N CYS A 55 8.95 -4.79 6.18
CA CYS A 55 8.42 -3.68 5.41
C CYS A 55 8.70 -2.36 6.14
N THR A 56 9.16 -1.35 5.41
CA THR A 56 9.52 -0.08 6.04
C THR A 56 8.27 0.66 6.49
N VAL A 57 8.34 1.32 7.64
CA VAL A 57 7.26 2.19 8.12
C VAL A 57 7.36 3.52 7.41
N GLY A 58 6.64 3.63 6.30
CA GLY A 58 6.59 4.84 5.46
C GLY A 58 5.23 5.53 5.47
N ALA A 59 5.21 6.79 5.02
CA ALA A 59 3.97 7.50 4.69
C ALA A 59 3.47 7.16 3.27
N LEU A 60 4.28 6.48 2.47
CA LEU A 60 3.98 6.08 1.10
C LEU A 60 3.99 4.57 0.99
N TRP A 61 3.33 4.06 -0.05
CA TRP A 61 3.42 2.66 -0.42
C TRP A 61 4.83 2.35 -0.89
N ASP A 62 5.36 1.23 -0.41
CA ASP A 62 6.50 0.52 -0.97
C ASP A 62 6.06 -0.88 -1.41
N GLU A 63 6.93 -1.59 -2.13
CA GLU A 63 6.64 -2.92 -2.65
C GLU A 63 6.27 -3.91 -1.53
N CYS A 64 6.97 -3.86 -0.40
CA CYS A 64 6.70 -4.75 0.73
C CYS A 64 5.31 -4.48 1.33
N ALA A 65 4.94 -3.21 1.51
CA ALA A 65 3.64 -2.80 2.03
C ALA A 65 2.50 -3.22 1.09
N VAL A 66 2.70 -3.14 -0.23
CA VAL A 66 1.74 -3.64 -1.23
C VAL A 66 1.51 -5.15 -1.03
N ILE A 67 2.58 -5.94 -1.01
CA ILE A 67 2.50 -7.40 -0.86
C ILE A 67 1.86 -7.78 0.47
N LYS A 68 2.35 -7.22 1.58
CA LYS A 68 1.82 -7.48 2.93
C LYS A 68 0.35 -7.11 3.05
N ARG A 69 -0.09 -6.03 2.41
CA ARG A 69 -1.51 -5.63 2.45
C ARG A 69 -2.40 -6.63 1.72
N ILE A 70 -1.93 -7.16 0.58
CA ILE A 70 -2.63 -8.21 -0.16
C ILE A 70 -2.73 -9.49 0.70
N GLU A 71 -1.63 -9.88 1.37
CA GLU A 71 -1.61 -11.02 2.30
C GLU A 71 -2.60 -10.86 3.46
N GLN A 72 -2.72 -9.65 4.02
CA GLN A 72 -3.70 -9.34 5.07
C GLN A 72 -5.16 -9.53 4.64
N GLN A 73 -5.44 -9.60 3.33
CA GLN A 73 -6.77 -9.95 2.80
C GLN A 73 -6.99 -11.46 2.65
N GLY A 74 -6.06 -12.28 3.14
CA GLY A 74 -6.08 -13.74 2.98
C GLY A 74 -5.81 -14.19 1.53
N LEU A 75 -5.17 -13.34 0.71
CA LEU A 75 -4.70 -13.70 -0.62
C LEU A 75 -3.23 -14.13 -0.54
N VAL A 76 -2.79 -14.94 -1.50
CA VAL A 76 -1.38 -15.41 -1.58
C VAL A 76 -0.72 -14.77 -2.81
N PRO A 77 -0.16 -13.56 -2.68
CA PRO A 77 0.48 -12.88 -3.79
C PRO A 77 1.76 -13.59 -4.20
N ARG A 78 1.95 -13.76 -5.51
CA ARG A 78 3.26 -14.15 -6.07
C ARG A 78 3.76 -13.06 -6.98
N LEU A 79 4.79 -12.35 -6.52
CA LEU A 79 5.43 -11.29 -7.26
C LEU A 79 6.26 -11.85 -8.40
N ASP A 80 6.05 -11.32 -9.60
CA ASP A 80 6.93 -11.55 -10.74
C ASP A 80 8.09 -10.55 -10.66
N THR A 81 9.28 -11.06 -10.33
CA THR A 81 10.52 -10.28 -10.25
C THR A 81 11.26 -10.19 -11.58
N THR A 82 10.78 -10.89 -12.61
CA THR A 82 11.45 -10.98 -13.91
C THR A 82 10.86 -10.03 -14.95
N THR A 83 9.58 -9.69 -14.80
CA THR A 83 8.85 -8.91 -15.79
C THR A 83 8.35 -7.58 -15.22
N ASN A 84 8.72 -6.50 -15.90
CA ASN A 84 8.12 -5.19 -15.72
C ASN A 84 7.01 -4.99 -16.77
N VAL A 85 5.87 -4.44 -16.35
CA VAL A 85 4.71 -4.19 -17.22
C VAL A 85 4.72 -2.72 -17.66
N ARG A 86 4.77 -2.48 -18.96
CA ARG A 86 4.54 -1.15 -19.54
C ARG A 86 3.08 -1.08 -20.01
N ALA A 87 2.35 -0.10 -19.52
CA ALA A 87 0.96 0.14 -19.90
C ALA A 87 0.80 1.58 -20.38
N ALA A 88 -0.01 1.77 -21.43
CA ALA A 88 -0.28 3.09 -21.97
C ALA A 88 -0.92 4.00 -20.90
N GLY A 89 -0.48 5.25 -20.83
CA GLY A 89 -0.96 6.24 -19.86
C GLY A 89 -0.27 6.18 -18.49
N PHE A 90 0.58 5.20 -18.23
CA PHE A 90 1.46 5.17 -17.06
C PHE A 90 2.88 5.57 -17.46
N SER A 91 3.45 6.56 -16.78
CA SER A 91 4.82 7.06 -17.03
C SER A 91 5.91 6.11 -16.52
N ILE A 92 5.58 5.25 -15.57
CA ILE A 92 6.49 4.29 -14.95
C ILE A 92 6.15 2.84 -15.34
N ALA A 93 7.12 1.94 -15.16
CA ALA A 93 6.87 0.52 -15.29
C ALA A 93 6.16 -0.01 -14.04
N GLY A 94 5.17 -0.87 -14.25
CA GLY A 94 4.47 -1.58 -13.18
C GLY A 94 5.11 -2.93 -12.87
N ARG A 95 4.79 -3.47 -11.70
CA ARG A 95 5.18 -4.81 -11.25
C ARG A 95 3.96 -5.71 -11.21
N ARG A 96 4.12 -6.92 -11.73
CA ARG A 96 3.05 -7.91 -11.83
C ARG A 96 3.04 -8.82 -10.60
N VAL A 97 1.85 -9.08 -10.08
CA VAL A 97 1.57 -9.98 -8.96
C VAL A 97 0.47 -10.95 -9.36
N MET A 98 0.73 -12.24 -9.25
CA MET A 98 -0.28 -13.29 -9.44
C MET A 98 -1.09 -13.50 -8.17
N LEU A 99 -2.42 -13.56 -8.33
CA LEU A 99 -3.41 -13.75 -7.27
C LEU A 99 -4.28 -14.97 -7.60
N GLY A 100 -3.68 -16.16 -7.61
CA GLY A 100 -4.38 -17.40 -8.00
C GLY A 100 -4.89 -17.35 -9.44
N ARG A 101 -6.18 -17.08 -9.62
CA ARG A 101 -6.87 -16.97 -10.93
C ARG A 101 -6.98 -15.53 -11.45
N GLY A 102 -6.44 -14.55 -10.72
CA GLY A 102 -6.33 -13.16 -11.16
C GLY A 102 -4.87 -12.71 -11.23
N GLU A 103 -4.67 -11.56 -11.86
CA GLU A 103 -3.42 -10.83 -11.81
C GLU A 103 -3.65 -9.39 -11.36
N LEU A 104 -2.62 -8.82 -10.75
CA LEU A 104 -2.59 -7.43 -10.30
C LEU A 104 -1.31 -6.80 -10.81
N VAL A 105 -1.41 -5.61 -11.37
CA VAL A 105 -0.25 -4.79 -11.74
C VAL A 105 -0.26 -3.54 -10.89
N PHE A 106 0.80 -3.31 -10.11
CA PHE A 106 0.93 -2.09 -9.32
C PHE A 106 2.02 -1.18 -9.91
N PHE A 107 1.75 0.12 -9.89
CA PHE A 107 2.65 1.19 -10.32
C PHE A 107 2.96 2.03 -9.08
N LEU A 108 4.21 1.97 -8.60
CA LEU A 108 4.67 2.71 -7.43
C LEU A 108 5.41 3.97 -7.86
N TYR A 109 4.78 5.12 -7.62
CA TYR A 109 5.33 6.42 -7.93
C TYR A 109 6.21 6.93 -6.78
N ALA A 110 7.13 7.84 -7.08
CA ALA A 110 7.93 8.51 -6.06
C ALA A 110 7.06 9.38 -5.13
N ASP A 111 5.98 9.94 -5.65
CA ASP A 111 5.06 10.79 -4.92
C ASP A 111 3.59 10.62 -5.38
N THR A 112 2.68 11.32 -4.69
CA THR A 112 1.24 11.25 -4.96
C THR A 112 0.80 12.10 -6.15
N LEU A 113 1.56 13.16 -6.50
CA LEU A 113 1.22 14.09 -7.56
C LEU A 113 1.45 13.46 -8.93
N GLN A 114 2.58 12.79 -9.13
CA GLN A 114 2.88 12.09 -10.38
C GLN A 114 1.86 10.98 -10.65
N ARG A 115 1.50 10.21 -9.60
CA ARG A 115 0.42 9.21 -9.69
C ARG A 115 -0.91 9.84 -10.10
N ALA A 116 -1.28 10.96 -9.48
CA ALA A 116 -2.53 11.66 -9.76
C ALA A 116 -2.56 12.20 -11.19
N HIS A 117 -1.46 12.77 -11.67
CA HIS A 117 -1.31 13.25 -13.04
C HIS A 117 -1.59 12.14 -14.08
N ASP A 118 -0.91 10.99 -13.93
CA ASP A 118 -1.08 9.86 -14.86
C ASP A 118 -2.51 9.32 -14.83
N THR A 119 -3.04 9.07 -13.63
CA THR A 119 -4.37 8.46 -13.47
C THR A 119 -5.52 9.39 -13.87
N ALA A 120 -5.34 10.72 -13.82
CA ALA A 120 -6.33 11.69 -14.28
C ALA A 120 -6.51 11.72 -15.80
N ALA A 121 -5.50 11.26 -16.56
CA ALA A 121 -5.54 11.15 -18.01
C ALA A 121 -6.19 9.85 -18.51
N LEU A 122 -6.44 8.89 -17.61
CA LEU A 122 -7.02 7.60 -17.95
C LEU A 122 -8.55 7.64 -18.04
N ASP A 123 -9.08 6.77 -18.90
CA ASP A 123 -10.44 6.26 -18.80
C ASP A 123 -10.48 5.16 -17.71
N THR A 124 -11.39 5.28 -16.74
CA THR A 124 -11.45 4.37 -15.59
C THR A 124 -11.99 2.98 -15.93
N LEU A 125 -12.70 2.82 -17.06
CA LEU A 125 -13.28 1.55 -17.49
C LEU A 125 -12.26 0.71 -18.28
N THR A 126 -11.45 1.36 -19.12
CA THR A 126 -10.45 0.68 -19.95
C THR A 126 -9.05 0.74 -19.36
N VAL A 127 -8.82 1.61 -18.37
CA VAL A 127 -7.53 1.87 -17.73
C VAL A 127 -6.45 2.12 -18.79
N ALA A 128 -6.78 3.05 -19.69
CA ALA A 128 -5.98 3.48 -20.82
C ALA A 128 -6.22 4.98 -21.07
N PRO A 129 -5.35 5.67 -21.83
CA PRO A 129 -5.61 7.05 -22.21
C PRO A 129 -6.98 7.20 -22.88
N ARG A 130 -7.67 8.32 -22.62
CA ARG A 130 -9.00 8.59 -23.20
C ARG A 130 -8.96 8.48 -24.73
N GLY A 131 -9.93 7.79 -25.30
CA GLY A 131 -10.01 7.53 -26.75
C GLY A 131 -9.12 6.39 -27.25
N GLN A 132 -8.41 5.69 -26.37
CA GLN A 132 -7.65 4.48 -26.70
C GLN A 132 -8.24 3.24 -26.03
N SER A 133 -8.08 2.10 -26.69
CA SER A 133 -8.42 0.80 -26.11
C SER A 133 -7.31 0.33 -25.17
N GLY A 134 -7.68 -0.15 -23.99
CA GLY A 134 -6.71 -0.76 -23.06
C GLY A 134 -6.20 -2.10 -23.55
N ALA A 135 -4.90 -2.35 -23.38
CA ALA A 135 -4.22 -3.58 -23.79
C ALA A 135 -4.28 -4.68 -22.71
N TRP A 136 -5.36 -4.73 -21.94
CA TRP A 136 -5.49 -5.63 -20.80
C TRP A 136 -6.13 -6.97 -21.20
N SER A 137 -5.66 -8.06 -20.61
CA SER A 137 -6.13 -9.44 -20.88
C SER A 137 -7.61 -9.67 -20.51
N THR A 138 -8.14 -8.84 -19.60
CA THR A 138 -9.53 -8.85 -19.17
C THR A 138 -9.96 -7.45 -18.73
N THR A 139 -11.25 -7.27 -18.40
CA THR A 139 -11.77 -5.98 -17.94
C THR A 139 -11.05 -5.54 -16.67
N PRO A 140 -10.29 -4.43 -16.73
CA PRO A 140 -9.50 -3.97 -15.59
C PRO A 140 -10.36 -3.31 -14.52
N THR A 141 -9.83 -3.26 -13.30
CA THR A 141 -10.36 -2.45 -12.21
C THR A 141 -9.21 -1.62 -11.66
N LEU A 142 -9.30 -0.30 -11.81
CA LEU A 142 -8.31 0.64 -11.30
C LEU A 142 -8.64 1.01 -9.85
N VAL A 143 -7.66 0.81 -8.97
CA VAL A 143 -7.70 1.27 -7.57
C VAL A 143 -6.49 2.14 -7.33
N VAL A 144 -6.67 3.29 -6.68
CA VAL A 144 -5.58 4.24 -6.45
C VAL A 144 -5.50 4.64 -4.98
N SER A 145 -4.28 4.78 -4.46
CA SER A 145 -4.06 5.12 -3.05
C SER A 145 -2.70 5.78 -2.87
N ARG A 146 -2.63 7.01 -2.36
CA ARG A 146 -1.37 7.77 -2.17
C ARG A 146 -0.47 7.77 -3.43
N ASN A 147 0.67 7.09 -3.43
CA ASN A 147 1.61 7.00 -4.55
C ASN A 147 1.47 5.68 -5.33
N VAL A 148 0.49 4.82 -5.05
CA VAL A 148 0.26 3.59 -5.81
C VAL A 148 -0.98 3.71 -6.70
N ALA A 149 -0.87 3.21 -7.92
CA ALA A 149 -2.00 2.87 -8.78
C ALA A 149 -1.98 1.35 -9.03
N VAL A 150 -3.12 0.70 -8.90
CA VAL A 150 -3.27 -0.75 -8.97
C VAL A 150 -4.29 -1.08 -10.03
N VAL A 151 -3.89 -1.91 -10.98
CA VAL A 151 -4.76 -2.44 -12.03
C VAL A 151 -5.00 -3.91 -11.73
N LEU A 152 -6.22 -4.22 -11.31
CA LEU A 152 -6.65 -5.58 -11.03
C LEU A 152 -7.32 -6.20 -12.26
N LEU A 153 -6.90 -7.40 -12.60
CA LEU A 153 -7.38 -8.20 -13.72
C LEU A 153 -7.89 -9.52 -13.15
N SER A 154 -9.18 -9.56 -12.84
CA SER A 154 -9.84 -10.76 -12.31
C SER A 154 -11.30 -10.79 -12.74
N LYS A 155 -11.86 -12.00 -12.87
CA LYS A 155 -13.30 -12.22 -13.06
C LYS A 155 -14.02 -12.49 -11.73
N GLU A 156 -13.27 -12.77 -10.66
CA GLU A 156 -13.83 -13.15 -9.37
C GLU A 156 -14.19 -11.90 -8.54
N THR A 157 -15.49 -11.70 -8.29
CA THR A 157 -16.00 -10.55 -7.51
C THR A 157 -15.38 -10.46 -6.13
N ASN A 158 -15.18 -11.59 -5.45
CA ASN A 158 -14.58 -11.62 -4.11
C ASN A 158 -13.14 -11.09 -4.09
N VAL A 159 -12.34 -11.42 -5.11
CA VAL A 159 -10.96 -10.90 -5.24
C VAL A 159 -11.00 -9.39 -5.52
N LYS A 160 -11.92 -8.93 -6.37
CA LYS A 160 -12.11 -7.49 -6.64
C LYS A 160 -12.43 -6.69 -5.40
N ILE A 161 -13.40 -7.15 -4.60
CA ILE A 161 -13.81 -6.48 -3.36
C ILE A 161 -12.63 -6.44 -2.39
N ARG A 162 -12.02 -7.60 -2.09
CA ARG A 162 -10.90 -7.69 -1.13
C ARG A 162 -9.73 -6.77 -1.50
N ILE A 163 -9.32 -6.74 -2.76
CA ILE A 163 -8.24 -5.88 -3.23
C ILE A 163 -8.63 -4.41 -3.14
N THR A 164 -9.83 -4.06 -3.60
CA THR A 164 -10.31 -2.67 -3.54
C THR A 164 -10.36 -2.18 -2.10
N ASP A 165 -10.88 -2.99 -1.18
CA ASP A 165 -10.93 -2.69 0.25
C ASP A 165 -9.51 -2.55 0.84
N ALA A 166 -8.58 -3.45 0.48
CA ALA A 166 -7.20 -3.41 0.98
C ALA A 166 -6.51 -2.08 0.72
N PHE A 167 -6.59 -1.59 -0.52
CA PHE A 167 -5.91 -0.35 -0.94
C PHE A 167 -6.68 0.91 -0.52
N THR A 168 -8.00 0.83 -0.42
CA THR A 168 -8.85 1.92 0.09
C THR A 168 -8.62 2.14 1.58
N ALA A 169 -8.47 1.06 2.35
CA ALA A 169 -8.16 1.13 3.78
C ALA A 169 -6.73 1.64 4.08
N GLY A 170 -5.90 1.87 3.06
CA GLY A 170 -4.58 2.47 3.19
C GLY A 170 -3.47 1.49 3.58
N LEU A 171 -2.34 2.05 4.03
CA LEU A 171 -1.13 1.30 4.34
C LEU A 171 -1.38 0.24 5.44
N PRO A 172 -0.69 -0.91 5.38
CA PRO A 172 -0.79 -1.91 6.43
C PRO A 172 -0.34 -1.33 7.77
N ALA A 173 -1.05 -1.67 8.85
CA ALA A 173 -0.55 -1.44 10.20
C ALA A 173 0.73 -2.26 10.37
N LEU A 174 1.87 -1.58 10.51
CA LEU A 174 3.12 -2.21 10.84
C LEU A 174 3.27 -2.13 12.37
N GLU A 175 3.41 -3.28 13.02
CA GLU A 175 3.73 -3.33 14.43
C GLU A 175 5.06 -2.62 14.64
N ARG A 176 5.06 -1.52 15.41
CA ARG A 176 6.27 -0.95 15.96
C ARG A 176 6.78 -1.94 17.01
N ARG A 177 7.84 -2.66 16.69
CA ARG A 177 8.59 -3.45 17.67
C ARG A 177 9.41 -2.53 18.57
#